data_AF-A0A663N9B5-F1
#
_entry.id   AF-A0A663N9B5-F1
#
_cell.length_a   1.000
_cell.length_b   1.000
_cell.length_c   1.000
_cell.angle_alpha   90.00
_cell.angle_beta   90.00
_cell.angle_gamma   90.00
#
_symmetry.space_group_name_H-M   'P 1'
#
loop_
_entity.id
_entity.type
_entity.pdbx_description
1 polymer ?
#
loop_
_entity_poly.entity_id
_entity_poly.type
_entity_poly.pdbx_seq_one_letter_code
_entity_poly.pdbx_strand_id
1 'polypeptide(L)'
;QFGKIDVTHQHDLRKEFNIREFPTVKFFVDGSREDPIDCKGVRQASAFITWVKRRTGPSTVLINSTDQAEAIINADDFVVIGFFKELHNDSVEVFCETARDVPEMPFGMTASEDVCANYGIQKNTLVVFKKVGVQKPNGRQNKLDLTRLIKTFTLDLVTEYNLETSVKIFDVPVENHIVLFTPTNSETFSAIYENYKSAAVEFRGKIMFVLVDTNETRNGRVFEYFRIRDIDVPAVRILNLTSNAKYKMPADEVTVENLKEFCQSYLNGKAKLHLSSEEIPEDWDKMPVKVLVGKNFNRIVFNKTTTVFVMFYAPWSYDCRKLLPIWDKLGEQYESRKDIIIAKIDVTANDILSVGLDRYPFFRLFPAGPGYQVRKKLNSKILL
;
A
#
# COMPACT_ATOMS: atom_id res chain seq x y z
N GLN A 1 15.56 15.84 -23.29
CA GLN A 1 16.26 16.78 -22.39
C GLN A 1 15.81 16.49 -20.96
N PHE A 2 16.65 16.78 -19.96
CA PHE A 2 16.27 16.63 -18.54
C PHE A 2 16.24 18.02 -17.89
N GLY A 3 15.23 18.27 -17.06
CA GLY A 3 15.07 19.50 -16.31
C GLY A 3 14.73 19.20 -14.85
N LYS A 4 15.03 20.15 -13.97
CA LYS A 4 14.59 20.13 -12.57
C LYS A 4 13.97 21.46 -12.22
N ILE A 5 12.95 21.44 -11.37
CA ILE A 5 12.29 22.65 -10.88
C ILE A 5 12.05 22.49 -9.38
N ASP A 6 12.41 23.51 -8.61
CA ASP A 6 12.00 23.61 -7.22
C ASP A 6 10.60 24.19 -7.16
N VAL A 7 9.64 23.37 -6.74
CA VAL A 7 8.24 23.74 -6.66
C VAL A 7 7.79 24.11 -5.24
N THR A 8 8.72 24.26 -4.29
CA THR A 8 8.42 24.58 -2.89
C THR A 8 7.53 25.82 -2.77
N HIS A 9 7.76 26.83 -3.61
CA HIS A 9 6.99 28.08 -3.67
C HIS A 9 6.12 28.22 -4.93
N GLN A 10 6.05 27.19 -5.78
CA GLN A 10 5.33 27.23 -7.07
C GLN A 10 3.97 26.53 -6.97
N HIS A 11 3.04 27.14 -6.22
CA HIS A 11 1.73 26.53 -5.94
C HIS A 11 0.90 26.23 -7.19
N ASP A 12 0.93 27.11 -8.19
CA ASP A 12 0.18 26.93 -9.44
C ASP A 12 0.69 25.72 -10.24
N LEU A 13 2.01 25.59 -10.39
CA LEU A 13 2.63 24.44 -11.06
C LEU A 13 2.37 23.13 -10.32
N ARG A 14 2.40 23.16 -8.97
CA ARG A 14 2.05 21.97 -8.18
C ARG A 14 0.61 21.55 -8.39
N LYS A 15 -0.31 22.50 -8.43
CA LYS A 15 -1.73 22.24 -8.63
C LYS A 15 -1.99 21.74 -10.05
N GLU A 16 -1.43 22.41 -11.04
CA GLU A 16 -1.56 22.08 -12.45
C GLU A 16 -1.11 20.65 -12.75
N PHE A 17 0.08 20.26 -12.30
CA PHE A 17 0.61 18.93 -12.55
C PHE A 17 0.28 17.91 -11.45
N ASN A 18 -0.63 18.27 -10.52
CA ASN A 18 -1.08 17.42 -9.42
C ASN A 18 0.08 16.80 -8.59
N ILE A 19 1.08 17.61 -8.24
CA ILE A 19 2.27 17.19 -7.48
C ILE A 19 1.93 17.13 -5.98
N ARG A 20 1.68 15.92 -5.49
CA ARG A 20 1.30 15.65 -4.08
C ARG A 20 2.47 15.24 -3.20
N GLU A 21 3.49 14.63 -3.78
CA GLU A 21 4.64 14.06 -3.09
C GLU A 21 5.96 14.43 -3.77
N PHE A 22 7.06 14.31 -3.03
CA PHE A 22 8.39 14.66 -3.51
C PHE A 22 9.37 13.50 -3.33
N PRO A 23 10.27 13.27 -4.30
CA PRO A 23 10.29 13.86 -5.64
C PRO A 23 9.17 13.31 -6.55
N THR A 24 8.65 14.12 -7.47
CA THR A 24 7.77 13.68 -8.57
C THR A 24 8.49 13.89 -9.90
N VAL A 25 8.56 12.85 -10.73
CA VAL A 25 9.20 12.88 -12.06
C VAL A 25 8.13 12.71 -13.13
N LYS A 26 8.10 13.64 -14.10
CA LYS A 26 7.13 13.68 -15.20
C LYS A 26 7.82 13.76 -16.54
N PHE A 27 7.26 13.08 -17.53
CA PHE A 27 7.76 13.06 -18.91
C PHE A 27 6.75 13.73 -19.83
N PHE A 28 7.25 14.72 -20.56
CA PHE A 28 6.48 15.54 -21.47
C PHE A 28 6.84 15.13 -22.90
N VAL A 29 5.83 14.82 -23.71
CA VAL A 29 5.98 14.40 -25.11
C VAL A 29 5.63 15.58 -26.00
N ASP A 30 6.49 15.90 -26.96
CA ASP A 30 6.30 16.95 -27.98
C ASP A 30 5.90 18.32 -27.40
N GLY A 31 6.38 18.63 -26.20
CA GLY A 31 6.07 19.89 -25.51
C GLY A 31 4.62 19.99 -25.00
N SER A 32 3.82 18.93 -25.11
CA SER A 32 2.47 18.90 -24.56
C SER A 32 2.52 19.09 -23.05
N ARG A 33 1.83 20.13 -22.57
CA ARG A 33 1.62 20.40 -21.15
C ARG A 33 0.46 19.58 -20.58
N GLU A 34 -0.36 19.01 -21.47
CA GLU A 34 -1.49 18.15 -21.15
C GLU A 34 -1.00 16.70 -20.95
N ASP A 35 -1.55 16.04 -19.92
CA ASP A 35 -1.32 14.64 -19.58
C ASP A 35 0.15 14.15 -19.57
N PRO A 36 1.06 14.83 -18.83
CA PRO A 36 2.42 14.34 -18.70
C PRO A 36 2.46 12.97 -18.03
N ILE A 37 3.34 12.10 -18.52
CA ILE A 37 3.45 10.72 -18.05
C ILE A 37 4.25 10.67 -16.76
N ASP A 38 3.65 10.17 -15.68
CA ASP A 38 4.32 9.98 -14.40
C ASP A 38 5.35 8.84 -14.47
N CYS A 39 6.56 9.11 -14.01
CA CYS A 39 7.59 8.09 -13.78
C CYS A 39 7.52 7.60 -12.33
N LYS A 40 6.68 6.57 -12.10
CA LYS A 40 6.40 5.99 -10.78
C LYS A 40 7.35 4.82 -10.48
N GLY A 41 7.77 4.68 -9.23
CA GLY A 41 8.58 3.53 -8.74
C GLY A 41 10.02 3.46 -9.26
N VAL A 42 10.44 4.32 -10.20
CA VAL A 42 11.81 4.30 -10.73
C VAL A 42 12.76 5.04 -9.77
N ARG A 43 13.82 4.36 -9.34
CA ARG A 43 14.78 4.86 -8.34
C ARG A 43 16.26 4.70 -8.72
N GLN A 44 16.56 3.95 -9.77
CA GLN A 44 17.93 3.68 -10.22
C GLN A 44 18.22 4.36 -11.55
N ALA A 45 19.45 4.87 -11.72
CA ALA A 45 19.85 5.59 -12.94
C ALA A 45 19.70 4.74 -14.21
N SER A 46 20.10 3.47 -14.17
CA SER A 46 19.91 2.51 -15.26
C SER A 46 18.43 2.34 -15.62
N ALA A 47 17.56 2.18 -14.62
CA ALA A 47 16.12 2.07 -14.82
C ALA A 47 15.51 3.37 -15.40
N PHE A 48 15.98 4.57 -15.00
CA PHE A 48 15.55 5.82 -15.64
C PHE A 48 15.90 5.87 -17.13
N ILE A 49 17.11 5.44 -17.49
CA ILE A 49 17.55 5.37 -18.89
C ILE A 49 16.65 4.40 -19.65
N THR A 50 16.40 3.20 -19.13
CA THR A 50 15.51 2.21 -19.74
C THR A 50 14.08 2.75 -19.89
N TRP A 51 13.55 3.40 -18.86
CA TRP A 51 12.20 3.96 -18.86
C TRP A 51 12.01 5.01 -19.97
N VAL A 52 13.00 5.89 -20.17
CA VAL A 52 12.98 6.88 -21.25
C VAL A 52 13.15 6.21 -22.62
N LYS A 53 14.09 5.27 -22.76
CA LYS A 53 14.32 4.54 -24.02
C LYS A 53 13.07 3.80 -24.50
N ARG A 54 12.34 3.12 -23.60
CA ARG A 54 11.12 2.37 -23.95
C ARG A 54 9.92 3.25 -24.30
N ARG A 55 9.94 4.53 -23.93
CA ARG A 55 8.91 5.52 -24.31
C ARG A 55 9.23 6.24 -25.61
N THR A 56 10.49 6.29 -25.99
CA THR A 56 10.98 6.96 -27.20
C THR A 56 11.33 5.99 -28.33
N GLY A 57 11.23 4.69 -28.08
CA GLY A 57 11.56 3.63 -29.02
C GLY A 57 10.85 2.32 -28.66
N PRO A 58 11.37 1.16 -29.13
CA PRO A 58 10.76 -0.12 -28.83
C PRO A 58 10.83 -0.44 -27.34
N SER A 59 9.72 -0.93 -26.79
CA SER A 59 9.61 -1.29 -25.38
C SER A 59 10.20 -2.66 -25.06
N THR A 60 10.47 -3.47 -26.07
CA THR A 60 10.92 -4.86 -25.97
C THR A 60 11.95 -5.18 -27.04
N VAL A 61 12.81 -6.17 -26.79
CA VAL A 61 13.73 -6.71 -27.80
C VAL A 61 13.03 -7.81 -28.59
N LEU A 62 13.10 -7.77 -29.92
CA LEU A 62 12.64 -8.88 -30.76
C LEU A 62 13.69 -9.99 -30.77
N ILE A 63 13.26 -11.21 -30.45
CA ILE A 63 14.10 -12.40 -30.35
C ILE A 63 13.77 -13.31 -31.54
N ASN A 64 14.76 -13.52 -32.42
CA ASN A 64 14.62 -14.29 -33.65
C ASN A 64 15.34 -15.65 -33.60
N SER A 65 16.18 -15.90 -32.59
CA SER A 65 16.91 -17.16 -32.43
C SER A 65 17.03 -17.58 -30.96
N THR A 66 17.34 -18.86 -30.74
CA THR A 66 17.59 -19.42 -29.41
C THR A 66 18.78 -18.76 -28.73
N ASP A 67 19.85 -18.47 -29.46
CA ASP A 67 21.03 -17.78 -28.93
C ASP A 67 20.70 -16.38 -28.40
N GLN A 68 19.82 -15.65 -29.10
CA GLN A 68 19.34 -14.35 -28.63
C GLN A 68 18.49 -14.48 -27.37
N ALA A 69 17.67 -15.53 -27.28
CA ALA A 69 16.87 -15.83 -26.09
C ALA A 69 17.76 -16.14 -24.88
N GLU A 70 18.80 -16.96 -25.06
CA GLU A 70 19.75 -17.28 -24.00
C GLU A 70 20.57 -16.07 -23.58
N ALA A 71 21.04 -15.27 -24.54
CA ALA A 71 21.81 -14.06 -24.26
C ALA A 71 21.01 -13.06 -23.41
N ILE A 72 19.73 -12.83 -23.73
CA ILE A 72 18.90 -11.92 -22.92
C ILE A 72 18.61 -12.52 -21.54
N ILE A 73 18.28 -13.82 -21.45
CA ILE A 73 17.98 -14.50 -20.18
C ILE A 73 19.16 -14.44 -19.21
N ASN A 74 20.39 -14.57 -19.73
CA ASN A 74 21.60 -14.59 -18.91
C ASN A 74 22.13 -13.19 -18.57
N ALA A 75 21.62 -12.13 -19.20
CA ALA A 75 22.10 -10.76 -19.00
C ALA A 75 21.68 -10.15 -17.65
N ASP A 76 20.59 -10.63 -17.04
CA ASP A 76 20.02 -10.05 -15.82
C ASP A 76 19.46 -11.15 -14.90
N ASP A 77 19.19 -10.82 -13.64
CA ASP A 77 18.67 -11.76 -12.64
C ASP A 77 17.23 -12.16 -12.94
N PHE A 78 16.46 -11.23 -13.53
CA PHE A 78 15.09 -11.47 -13.96
C PHE A 78 14.83 -10.91 -15.36
N VAL A 79 14.22 -11.71 -16.22
CA VAL A 79 13.91 -11.32 -17.60
C VAL A 79 12.49 -11.77 -17.94
N VAL A 80 11.74 -10.92 -18.65
CA VAL A 80 10.39 -11.25 -19.12
C VAL A 80 10.43 -11.52 -20.61
N ILE A 81 9.99 -12.69 -21.06
CA ILE A 81 9.83 -13.01 -22.47
C ILE A 81 8.36 -13.33 -22.77
N GLY A 82 7.80 -12.59 -23.73
CA GLY A 82 6.51 -12.90 -24.33
C GLY A 82 6.68 -13.80 -25.56
N PHE A 83 6.14 -15.00 -25.51
CA PHE A 83 6.10 -15.94 -26.63
C PHE A 83 4.72 -15.83 -27.27
N PHE A 84 4.66 -15.42 -28.52
CA PHE A 84 3.40 -15.16 -29.23
C PHE A 84 3.37 -15.92 -30.55
N LYS A 85 2.19 -16.32 -31.01
CA LYS A 85 2.02 -16.85 -32.38
C LYS A 85 2.17 -15.77 -33.45
N GLU A 86 1.80 -14.54 -33.11
CA GLU A 86 1.84 -13.37 -33.98
C GLU A 86 2.11 -12.11 -33.15
N LEU A 87 2.85 -11.15 -33.73
CA LEU A 87 3.32 -9.95 -33.03
C LEU A 87 2.38 -8.74 -33.15
N HIS A 88 1.26 -8.90 -33.86
CA HIS A 88 0.31 -7.82 -34.10
C HIS A 88 -1.07 -8.21 -33.57
N ASN A 89 -1.24 -8.12 -32.26
CA ASN A 89 -2.53 -8.31 -31.58
C ASN A 89 -2.56 -7.55 -30.25
N ASP A 90 -3.76 -7.41 -29.67
CA ASP A 90 -4.01 -6.69 -28.41
C ASP A 90 -3.15 -7.20 -27.24
N SER A 91 -2.87 -8.51 -27.18
CA SER A 91 -2.03 -9.08 -26.12
C SER A 91 -0.58 -8.62 -26.22
N VAL A 92 -0.07 -8.45 -27.45
CA VAL A 92 1.28 -7.93 -27.68
C VAL A 92 1.34 -6.45 -27.34
N GLU A 93 0.30 -5.67 -27.67
CA GLU A 93 0.23 -4.26 -27.28
C GLU A 93 0.25 -4.10 -25.75
N VAL A 94 -0.60 -4.83 -25.03
CA VAL A 94 -0.60 -4.82 -23.55
C VAL A 94 0.76 -5.24 -22.99
N PHE A 95 1.43 -6.22 -23.59
CA PHE A 95 2.77 -6.63 -23.18
C PHE A 95 3.80 -5.50 -23.39
N CYS A 96 3.75 -4.82 -24.53
CA CYS A 96 4.61 -3.67 -24.83
C CYS A 96 4.38 -2.52 -23.86
N GLU A 97 3.12 -2.18 -23.60
CA GLU A 97 2.76 -1.15 -22.62
C GLU A 97 3.23 -1.50 -21.21
N THR A 98 3.12 -2.76 -20.82
CA THR A 98 3.62 -3.25 -19.53
C THR A 98 5.13 -3.11 -19.45
N ALA A 99 5.86 -3.47 -20.52
CA ALA A 99 7.31 -3.32 -20.58
C ALA A 99 7.77 -1.86 -20.40
N ARG A 100 6.98 -0.88 -20.86
CA ARG A 100 7.27 0.55 -20.62
C ARG A 100 7.22 0.92 -19.13
N ASP A 101 6.37 0.27 -18.35
CA ASP A 101 6.13 0.62 -16.95
C ASP A 101 6.94 -0.22 -15.95
N VAL A 102 7.72 -1.18 -16.44
CA VAL A 102 8.62 -2.03 -15.64
C VAL A 102 10.06 -1.89 -16.17
N PRO A 103 10.67 -0.69 -16.07
CA PRO A 103 12.01 -0.43 -16.62
C PRO A 103 13.15 -1.14 -15.86
N GLU A 104 12.87 -1.67 -14.67
CA GLU A 104 13.81 -2.41 -13.83
C GLU A 104 14.13 -3.82 -14.37
N MET A 105 13.36 -4.33 -15.33
CA MET A 105 13.56 -5.65 -15.93
C MET A 105 13.73 -5.57 -17.44
N PRO A 106 14.60 -6.39 -18.06
CA PRO A 106 14.62 -6.62 -19.49
C PRO A 106 13.34 -7.32 -19.99
N PHE A 107 12.87 -6.88 -21.16
CA PHE A 107 11.73 -7.47 -21.86
C PHE A 107 12.12 -7.90 -23.26
N GLY A 108 11.84 -9.15 -23.59
CA GLY A 108 11.94 -9.71 -24.92
C GLY A 108 10.58 -10.21 -25.43
N MET A 109 10.44 -10.30 -26.74
CA MET A 109 9.32 -11.02 -27.35
C MET A 109 9.79 -11.84 -28.55
N THR A 110 9.08 -12.92 -28.82
CA THR A 110 9.33 -13.75 -30.00
C THR A 110 8.03 -14.25 -30.60
N ALA A 111 8.04 -14.40 -31.92
CA ALA A 111 7.09 -15.23 -32.66
C ALA A 111 7.78 -16.31 -33.49
N SER A 112 9.06 -16.58 -33.21
CA SER A 112 9.79 -17.67 -33.85
C SER A 112 9.30 -19.01 -33.31
N GLU A 113 8.85 -19.88 -34.22
CA GLU A 113 8.42 -21.24 -33.89
C GLU A 113 9.54 -22.05 -33.25
N ASP A 114 10.77 -21.90 -33.74
CA ASP A 114 11.96 -22.58 -33.20
C ASP A 114 12.23 -22.19 -31.74
N VAL A 115 12.17 -20.88 -31.46
CA VAL A 115 12.36 -20.36 -30.10
C VAL A 115 11.22 -20.83 -29.19
N CYS A 116 9.97 -20.80 -29.66
CA CYS A 116 8.82 -21.30 -28.89
C CYS A 116 8.95 -22.79 -28.59
N ALA A 117 9.38 -23.61 -29.57
CA ALA A 117 9.60 -25.04 -29.41
C ALA A 117 10.71 -25.33 -28.40
N ASN A 118 11.82 -24.58 -28.42
CA ASN A 118 12.94 -24.74 -27.48
C ASN A 118 12.53 -24.61 -26.00
N TYR A 119 11.55 -23.75 -25.71
CA TYR A 119 11.02 -23.56 -24.35
C TYR A 119 9.72 -24.33 -24.08
N GLY A 120 9.29 -25.20 -25.00
CA GLY A 120 8.09 -26.02 -24.87
C GLY A 120 6.79 -25.22 -24.82
N ILE A 121 6.69 -24.15 -25.62
CA ILE A 121 5.55 -23.22 -25.64
C ILE A 121 4.74 -23.41 -26.92
N GLN A 122 3.46 -23.75 -26.78
CA GLN A 122 2.54 -24.04 -27.90
C GLN A 122 1.45 -22.97 -28.11
N LYS A 123 1.30 -22.07 -27.14
CA LYS A 123 0.29 -21.00 -27.11
C LYS A 123 0.93 -19.72 -26.61
N ASN A 124 0.29 -18.59 -26.87
CA ASN A 124 0.74 -17.30 -26.35
C ASN A 124 0.96 -17.40 -24.84
N THR A 125 2.20 -17.21 -24.41
CA THR A 125 2.63 -17.45 -23.03
C THR A 125 3.66 -16.41 -22.64
N LEU A 126 3.51 -15.85 -21.46
CA LEU A 126 4.51 -14.99 -20.85
C LEU A 126 5.34 -15.81 -19.86
N VAL A 127 6.64 -15.64 -19.90
CA VAL A 127 7.58 -16.34 -19.02
C VAL A 127 8.45 -15.32 -18.30
N VAL A 128 8.59 -15.47 -16.99
CA VAL A 128 9.57 -14.75 -16.19
C VAL A 128 10.70 -15.70 -15.89
N PHE A 129 11.86 -15.45 -16.48
CA PHE A 129 13.09 -16.16 -16.20
C PHE A 129 13.75 -15.54 -14.99
N LYS A 130 14.13 -16.37 -14.02
CA LYS A 130 15.03 -16.02 -12.92
C LYS A 130 16.33 -16.78 -13.15
N LYS A 131 17.51 -16.21 -12.88
CA LYS A 131 18.79 -16.95 -13.04
C LYS A 131 18.82 -18.34 -12.37
N VAL A 132 17.97 -18.57 -11.36
CA VAL A 132 17.84 -19.85 -10.64
C VAL A 132 16.46 -20.51 -10.85
N GLY A 133 15.85 -20.37 -12.03
CA GLY A 133 14.65 -21.13 -12.40
C GLY A 133 13.69 -20.41 -13.34
N VAL A 134 12.71 -21.14 -13.87
CA VAL A 134 11.71 -20.60 -14.80
C VAL A 134 10.36 -20.51 -14.09
N GLN A 135 9.71 -19.35 -14.15
CA GLN A 135 8.35 -19.18 -13.66
C GLN A 135 7.42 -18.84 -14.82
N LYS A 136 6.32 -19.60 -14.92
CA LYS A 136 5.25 -19.40 -15.91
C LYS A 136 4.07 -18.71 -15.24
N PRO A 137 4.02 -17.36 -15.24
CA PRO A 137 2.87 -16.63 -14.74
C PRO A 137 1.57 -17.01 -15.46
N ASN A 138 0.53 -17.37 -14.70
CA ASN A 138 -0.83 -17.52 -15.21
C ASN A 138 -1.63 -16.25 -14.83
N GLY A 139 -2.16 -15.51 -15.80
CA GLY A 139 -2.89 -14.27 -15.53
C GLY A 139 -3.60 -13.66 -16.75
N ARG A 140 -4.61 -12.82 -16.48
CA ARG A 140 -5.47 -12.16 -17.49
C ARG A 140 -4.74 -11.05 -18.26
N GLN A 141 -5.32 -10.70 -19.41
CA GLN A 141 -4.77 -9.86 -20.48
C GLN A 141 -4.78 -8.33 -20.23
N ASN A 142 -5.00 -7.84 -19.01
CA ASN A 142 -4.91 -6.39 -18.77
C ASN A 142 -3.53 -6.00 -18.20
N LYS A 143 -3.13 -4.77 -18.47
CA LYS A 143 -1.81 -4.23 -18.11
C LYS A 143 -1.53 -4.29 -16.60
N LEU A 144 -2.51 -3.92 -15.76
CA LEU A 144 -2.33 -3.87 -14.31
C LEU A 144 -2.13 -5.27 -13.71
N ASP A 145 -2.93 -6.24 -14.15
CA ASP A 145 -2.77 -7.65 -13.74
C ASP A 145 -1.41 -8.17 -14.17
N LEU A 146 -0.93 -7.81 -15.35
CA LEU A 146 0.36 -8.25 -15.85
C LEU A 146 1.54 -7.59 -15.10
N THR A 147 1.49 -6.28 -14.87
CA THR A 147 2.48 -5.58 -14.02
C THR A 147 2.53 -6.18 -12.62
N ARG A 148 1.36 -6.42 -11.99
CA ARG A 148 1.26 -7.07 -10.68
C ARG A 148 1.94 -8.42 -10.69
N LEU A 149 1.62 -9.24 -11.68
CA LEU A 149 2.13 -10.58 -11.82
C LEU A 149 3.66 -10.58 -11.95
N ILE A 150 4.21 -9.82 -12.89
CA ILE A 150 5.66 -9.69 -13.12
C ILE A 150 6.37 -9.22 -11.84
N LYS A 151 5.90 -8.13 -11.22
CA LYS A 151 6.52 -7.58 -10.01
C LYS A 151 6.36 -8.48 -8.79
N THR A 152 5.31 -9.31 -8.71
CA THR A 152 5.16 -10.29 -7.62
C THR A 152 6.21 -11.41 -7.71
N PHE A 153 6.78 -11.66 -8.89
CA PHE A 153 7.81 -12.67 -9.09
C PHE A 153 9.23 -12.19 -8.80
N THR A 154 9.45 -10.88 -8.69
CA THR A 154 10.74 -10.30 -8.27
C THR A 154 10.96 -10.39 -6.76
N LEU A 155 9.88 -10.59 -6.00
CA LEU A 155 9.91 -10.80 -4.56
C LEU A 155 9.80 -12.28 -4.21
N ASP A 156 10.40 -12.63 -3.07
CA ASP A 156 10.23 -13.94 -2.47
C ASP A 156 8.80 -14.10 -1.93
N LEU A 157 8.38 -15.36 -1.77
CA LEU A 157 7.01 -15.68 -1.35
C LEU A 157 6.64 -15.03 0.00
N VAL A 158 7.62 -14.97 0.91
CA VAL A 158 7.60 -14.14 2.11
C VAL A 158 8.78 -13.19 1.98
N THR A 159 8.52 -11.89 2.00
CA THR A 159 9.58 -10.88 1.89
C THR A 159 9.79 -10.21 3.24
N GLU A 160 11.01 -10.26 3.77
CA GLU A 160 11.36 -9.51 4.97
C GLU A 160 11.36 -8.00 4.67
N TYR A 161 10.77 -7.20 5.55
CA TYR A 161 10.80 -5.75 5.50
C TYR A 161 12.12 -5.21 6.05
N ASN A 162 12.92 -4.60 5.17
CA ASN A 162 14.17 -3.93 5.54
C ASN A 162 14.47 -2.76 4.57
N LEU A 163 15.65 -2.14 4.72
CA LEU A 163 16.05 -1.00 3.88
C LEU A 163 16.13 -1.33 2.38
N GLU A 164 16.41 -2.58 2.02
CA GLU A 164 16.54 -2.99 0.63
C GLU A 164 15.19 -3.34 0.00
N THR A 165 14.31 -4.00 0.76
CA THR A 165 13.05 -4.56 0.26
C THR A 165 11.85 -3.63 0.44
N SER A 166 11.89 -2.69 1.39
CA SER A 166 10.77 -1.80 1.72
C SER A 166 10.19 -1.09 0.50
N VAL A 167 11.03 -0.51 -0.34
CA VAL A 167 10.60 0.16 -1.58
C VAL A 167 9.98 -0.85 -2.56
N LYS A 168 10.62 -2.01 -2.75
CA LYS A 168 10.13 -3.05 -3.66
C LYS A 168 8.76 -3.58 -3.23
N ILE A 169 8.54 -3.76 -1.92
CA ILE A 169 7.26 -4.17 -1.31
C ILE A 169 6.13 -3.22 -1.74
N PHE A 170 6.35 -1.90 -1.65
CA PHE A 170 5.31 -0.91 -2.01
C PHE A 170 5.20 -0.65 -3.51
N ASP A 171 6.19 -1.04 -4.31
CA ASP A 171 6.16 -0.91 -5.78
C ASP A 171 5.37 -2.02 -6.48
N VAL A 172 5.10 -3.14 -5.80
CA VAL A 172 4.20 -4.18 -6.33
C VAL A 172 2.75 -3.75 -6.12
N PRO A 173 1.90 -3.73 -7.17
CA PRO A 173 0.51 -3.31 -7.06
C PRO A 173 -0.38 -4.40 -6.45
N VAL A 174 -0.08 -4.78 -5.21
CA VAL A 174 -0.89 -5.66 -4.36
C VAL A 174 -1.35 -4.84 -3.16
N GLU A 175 -2.64 -4.47 -3.11
CA GLU A 175 -3.15 -3.55 -2.08
C GLU A 175 -3.22 -4.16 -0.68
N ASN A 176 -3.16 -5.48 -0.56
CA ASN A 176 -3.38 -6.19 0.70
C ASN A 176 -2.07 -6.81 1.17
N HIS A 177 -1.54 -6.34 2.29
CA HIS A 177 -0.33 -6.87 2.89
C HIS A 177 -0.70 -7.60 4.17
N ILE A 178 -0.35 -8.87 4.29
CA ILE A 178 -0.32 -9.56 5.58
C ILE A 178 1.09 -9.43 6.14
N VAL A 179 1.19 -9.07 7.41
CA VAL A 179 2.42 -8.74 8.09
C VAL A 179 2.55 -9.62 9.33
N LEU A 180 3.63 -10.40 9.38
CA LEU A 180 4.04 -11.18 10.54
C LEU A 180 5.11 -10.41 11.31
N PHE A 181 4.86 -10.15 12.59
CA PHE A 181 5.81 -9.60 13.54
C PHE A 181 6.32 -10.74 14.41
N THR A 182 7.60 -11.09 14.30
CA THR A 182 8.22 -12.14 15.12
C THR A 182 9.72 -11.90 15.26
N PRO A 183 10.34 -12.26 16.40
CA PRO A 183 11.79 -12.23 16.55
C PRO A 183 12.41 -13.32 15.69
N THR A 184 13.34 -12.95 14.80
CA THR A 184 14.04 -13.92 13.94
C THR A 184 15.02 -14.83 14.71
N ASN A 185 15.43 -14.41 15.91
CA ASN A 185 16.37 -15.14 16.76
C ASN A 185 15.69 -16.10 17.77
N SER A 186 14.36 -16.23 17.78
CA SER A 186 13.68 -17.13 18.73
C SER A 186 13.74 -18.60 18.26
N GLU A 187 13.71 -19.53 19.21
CA GLU A 187 13.64 -20.97 18.94
C GLU A 187 12.36 -21.35 18.17
N THR A 188 11.29 -20.58 18.35
CA THR A 188 9.99 -20.79 17.68
C THR A 188 9.92 -20.23 16.26
N PHE A 189 10.89 -19.39 15.86
CA PHE A 189 10.87 -18.68 14.58
C PHE A 189 10.75 -19.61 13.38
N SER A 190 11.53 -20.69 13.35
CA SER A 190 11.56 -21.62 12.21
C SER A 190 10.19 -22.23 11.93
N ALA A 191 9.49 -22.70 12.98
CA ALA A 191 8.16 -23.27 12.85
C ALA A 191 7.12 -22.23 12.40
N ILE A 192 7.15 -21.03 12.99
CA ILE A 192 6.26 -19.91 12.63
C ILE A 192 6.48 -19.51 11.17
N TYR A 193 7.73 -19.38 10.74
CA TYR A 193 8.09 -18.97 9.39
C TYR A 193 7.66 -19.99 8.35
N GLU A 194 7.87 -21.29 8.58
CA GLU A 194 7.43 -22.33 7.65
C GLU A 194 5.90 -22.42 7.56
N ASN A 195 5.17 -22.24 8.66
CA ASN A 195 3.71 -22.11 8.62
C ASN A 195 3.28 -20.89 7.78
N TYR A 196 3.92 -19.75 8.00
CA TYR A 196 3.62 -18.50 7.31
C TYR A 196 3.88 -18.60 5.80
N LYS A 197 5.03 -19.16 5.43
CA LYS A 197 5.43 -19.41 4.03
C LYS A 197 4.54 -20.44 3.36
N SER A 198 4.13 -21.49 4.05
CA SER A 198 3.21 -22.51 3.52
C SER A 198 1.83 -21.94 3.21
N ALA A 199 1.32 -21.04 4.06
CA ALA A 199 0.06 -20.33 3.79
C ALA A 199 0.19 -19.37 2.60
N ALA A 200 1.32 -18.68 2.45
CA ALA A 200 1.55 -17.66 1.42
C ALA A 200 1.36 -18.15 -0.02
N VAL A 201 1.63 -19.44 -0.30
CA VAL A 201 1.51 -20.05 -1.64
C VAL A 201 0.13 -19.80 -2.25
N GLU A 202 -0.94 -19.95 -1.46
CA GLU A 202 -2.34 -19.86 -1.93
C GLU A 202 -2.78 -18.43 -2.28
N PHE A 203 -2.11 -17.43 -1.70
CA PHE A 203 -2.50 -16.03 -1.78
C PHE A 203 -1.56 -15.19 -2.64
N ARG A 204 -0.59 -15.80 -3.32
CA ARG A 204 0.38 -15.09 -4.17
C ARG A 204 -0.32 -14.19 -5.20
N GLY A 205 0.04 -12.91 -5.21
CA GLY A 205 -0.56 -11.88 -6.08
C GLY A 205 -1.92 -11.35 -5.62
N LYS A 206 -2.53 -11.91 -4.56
CA LYS A 206 -3.77 -11.41 -3.94
C LYS A 206 -3.49 -10.70 -2.61
N ILE A 207 -2.60 -11.30 -1.81
CA ILE A 207 -2.10 -10.75 -0.55
C ILE A 207 -0.58 -10.92 -0.54
N MET A 208 0.16 -9.85 -0.24
CA MET A 208 1.60 -9.91 -0.07
C MET A 208 1.95 -10.32 1.35
N PHE A 209 2.81 -11.33 1.52
CA PHE A 209 3.29 -11.80 2.81
C PHE A 209 4.59 -11.11 3.17
N VAL A 210 4.57 -10.34 4.25
CA VAL A 210 5.69 -9.52 4.71
C VAL A 210 6.10 -9.96 6.11
N LEU A 211 7.39 -10.20 6.31
CA LEU A 211 7.98 -10.49 7.63
C LEU A 211 8.61 -9.22 8.20
N VAL A 212 8.33 -8.90 9.46
CA VAL A 212 8.98 -7.82 10.21
C VAL A 212 9.69 -8.43 11.40
N ASP A 213 11.03 -8.39 11.39
CA ASP A 213 11.84 -8.82 12.53
C ASP A 213 11.64 -7.86 13.70
N THR A 214 11.25 -8.40 14.85
CA THR A 214 11.04 -7.63 16.08
C THR A 214 12.33 -7.31 16.81
N ASN A 215 13.44 -7.97 16.49
CA ASN A 215 14.75 -7.64 17.06
C ASN A 215 15.42 -6.46 16.35
N GLU A 216 14.94 -6.10 15.16
CA GLU A 216 15.50 -5.03 14.37
C GLU A 216 15.00 -3.66 14.86
N THR A 217 15.84 -2.95 15.62
CA THR A 217 15.51 -1.64 16.22
C THR A 217 15.04 -0.58 15.21
N ARG A 218 15.47 -0.66 13.94
CA ARG A 218 15.02 0.25 12.87
C ARG A 218 13.54 0.08 12.52
N ASN A 219 12.92 -1.04 12.89
CA ASN A 219 11.52 -1.32 12.61
C ASN A 219 10.54 -0.62 13.57
N GLY A 220 11.00 0.12 14.59
CA GLY A 220 10.14 0.75 15.60
C GLY A 220 8.94 1.55 15.05
N ARG A 221 9.10 2.28 13.94
CA ARG A 221 7.99 3.01 13.29
C ARG A 221 6.90 2.09 12.74
N VAL A 222 7.26 0.89 12.29
CA VAL A 222 6.30 -0.12 11.82
C VAL A 222 5.49 -0.64 13.00
N PHE A 223 6.13 -0.84 14.17
CA PHE A 223 5.46 -1.23 15.41
C PHE A 223 4.46 -0.16 15.85
N GLU A 224 4.87 1.11 15.87
CA GLU A 224 3.99 2.24 16.20
C GLU A 224 2.80 2.31 15.24
N TYR A 225 3.07 2.18 13.93
CA TYR A 225 2.02 2.25 12.93
C TYR A 225 1.01 1.10 13.06
N PHE A 226 1.44 -0.13 13.34
CA PHE A 226 0.55 -1.28 13.56
C PHE A 226 0.11 -1.45 15.02
N ARG A 227 0.62 -0.62 15.93
CA ARG A 227 0.44 -0.67 17.38
C ARG A 227 0.71 -2.06 17.97
N ILE A 228 1.83 -2.65 17.56
CA ILE A 228 2.31 -3.93 18.11
C ILE A 228 3.14 -3.62 19.36
N ARG A 229 2.79 -4.24 20.48
CA ARG A 229 3.60 -4.23 21.71
C ARG A 229 4.35 -5.54 21.83
N ASP A 230 5.37 -5.58 22.67
CA ASP A 230 6.18 -6.79 22.87
C ASP A 230 5.34 -8.00 23.32
N ILE A 231 4.33 -7.78 24.15
CA ILE A 231 3.39 -8.84 24.60
C ILE A 231 2.50 -9.39 23.48
N ASP A 232 2.36 -8.65 22.38
CA ASP A 232 1.53 -9.07 21.25
C ASP A 232 2.31 -9.99 20.28
N VAL A 233 3.62 -10.17 20.47
CA VAL A 233 4.51 -10.92 19.56
C VAL A 233 4.54 -12.42 19.92
N PRO A 234 4.39 -13.35 18.95
CA PRO A 234 4.22 -13.12 17.52
C PRO A 234 2.83 -12.58 17.16
N ALA A 235 2.79 -11.59 16.26
CA ALA A 235 1.54 -10.96 15.82
C ALA A 235 1.37 -11.06 14.31
N VAL A 236 0.12 -11.27 13.86
CA VAL A 236 -0.26 -11.20 12.44
C VAL A 236 -1.29 -10.10 12.23
N ARG A 237 -1.07 -9.25 11.23
CA ARG A 237 -1.98 -8.17 10.80
C ARG A 237 -2.19 -8.22 9.29
N ILE A 238 -3.39 -7.89 8.81
CA ILE A 238 -3.61 -7.51 7.40
C ILE A 238 -3.76 -5.99 7.33
N LEU A 239 -3.10 -5.36 6.38
CA LEU A 239 -3.22 -3.95 6.01
C LEU A 239 -3.77 -3.85 4.58
N ASN A 240 -4.81 -3.05 4.40
CA ASN A 240 -5.21 -2.56 3.09
C ASN A 240 -4.58 -1.20 2.82
N LEU A 241 -3.71 -1.09 1.81
CA LEU A 241 -2.98 0.14 1.51
C LEU A 241 -3.90 1.29 1.04
N THR A 242 -4.99 0.96 0.34
CA THR A 242 -5.92 1.94 -0.23
C THR A 242 -6.78 2.62 0.84
N SER A 243 -7.37 1.83 1.73
CA SER A 243 -8.25 2.31 2.81
C SER A 243 -7.51 2.58 4.12
N ASN A 244 -6.24 2.18 4.21
CA ASN A 244 -5.44 2.19 5.44
C ASN A 244 -6.03 1.31 6.57
N ALA A 245 -6.96 0.41 6.24
CA ALA A 245 -7.65 -0.45 7.18
C ALA A 245 -6.76 -1.60 7.66
N LYS A 246 -6.79 -1.88 8.97
CA LYS A 246 -5.98 -2.91 9.63
C LYS A 246 -6.85 -3.97 10.28
N TYR A 247 -6.46 -5.23 10.15
CA TYR A 247 -7.19 -6.38 10.66
C TYR A 247 -6.23 -7.22 11.50
N LYS A 248 -6.70 -7.69 12.66
CA LYS A 248 -5.95 -8.59 13.54
C LYS A 248 -6.40 -10.03 13.28
N MET A 249 -5.44 -10.94 13.17
CA MET A 249 -5.74 -12.38 13.09
C MET A 249 -6.50 -12.80 14.35
N PRO A 250 -7.70 -13.41 14.24
CA PRO A 250 -8.51 -13.80 15.38
C PRO A 250 -8.07 -15.15 15.98
N ALA A 251 -6.77 -15.36 16.13
CA ALA A 251 -6.17 -16.56 16.69
C ALA A 251 -4.83 -16.21 17.36
N ASP A 252 -4.47 -16.97 18.39
CA ASP A 252 -3.24 -16.77 19.15
C ASP A 252 -2.03 -17.45 18.51
N GLU A 253 -2.24 -18.57 17.82
CA GLU A 253 -1.17 -19.35 17.19
C GLU A 253 -1.05 -19.10 15.69
N VAL A 254 0.20 -18.98 15.21
CA VAL A 254 0.52 -18.83 13.78
C VAL A 254 0.66 -20.21 13.12
N THR A 255 -0.49 -20.81 12.79
CA THR A 255 -0.59 -22.07 12.04
C THR A 255 -1.01 -21.83 10.59
N VAL A 256 -0.78 -22.81 9.71
CA VAL A 256 -1.17 -22.72 8.30
C VAL A 256 -2.69 -22.51 8.16
N GLU A 257 -3.47 -23.24 8.96
CA GLU A 257 -4.94 -23.20 8.96
C GLU A 257 -5.46 -21.84 9.40
N ASN A 258 -4.97 -21.30 10.53
CA ASN A 258 -5.38 -19.99 11.05
C ASN A 258 -5.06 -18.86 10.07
N LEU A 259 -3.88 -18.91 9.44
CA LEU A 259 -3.48 -17.94 8.43
C LEU A 259 -4.36 -17.99 7.19
N LYS A 260 -4.65 -19.20 6.69
CA LYS A 260 -5.52 -19.39 5.53
C LYS A 260 -6.94 -18.92 5.82
N GLU A 261 -7.50 -19.30 6.96
CA GLU A 261 -8.83 -18.84 7.37
C GLU A 261 -8.88 -17.32 7.48
N PHE A 262 -7.86 -16.70 8.10
CA PHE A 262 -7.80 -15.25 8.24
C PHE A 262 -7.72 -14.54 6.88
N CYS A 263 -6.84 -15.00 5.98
CA CYS A 263 -6.70 -14.45 4.63
C CYS A 263 -8.00 -14.62 3.81
N GLN A 264 -8.63 -15.79 3.85
CA GLN A 264 -9.88 -16.05 3.15
C GLN A 264 -11.04 -15.23 3.73
N SER A 265 -11.14 -15.14 5.06
CA SER A 265 -12.13 -14.30 5.74
C SER A 265 -11.99 -12.83 5.34
N TYR A 266 -10.76 -12.34 5.24
CA TYR A 266 -10.47 -10.98 4.79
C TYR A 266 -10.87 -10.76 3.32
N LEU A 267 -10.43 -11.63 2.40
CA LEU A 267 -10.76 -11.51 0.97
C LEU A 267 -12.27 -11.63 0.70
N ASN A 268 -12.99 -12.38 1.53
CA ASN A 268 -14.44 -12.52 1.47
C ASN A 268 -15.20 -11.38 2.19
N GLY A 269 -14.51 -10.37 2.73
CA GLY A 269 -15.11 -9.24 3.43
C GLY A 269 -15.72 -9.57 4.80
N LYS A 270 -15.37 -10.73 5.38
CA LYS A 270 -15.88 -11.22 6.67
C LYS A 270 -14.95 -10.92 7.85
N ALA A 271 -13.68 -10.60 7.59
CA ALA A 271 -12.74 -10.28 8.66
C ALA A 271 -13.20 -9.05 9.44
N LYS A 272 -13.16 -9.14 10.78
CA LYS A 272 -13.49 -8.01 11.65
C LYS A 272 -12.37 -6.99 11.61
N LEU A 273 -12.72 -5.75 11.29
CA LEU A 273 -11.79 -4.63 11.31
C LEU A 273 -11.25 -4.44 12.72
N HIS A 274 -9.93 -4.38 12.87
CA HIS A 274 -9.31 -4.06 14.14
C HIS A 274 -9.30 -2.55 14.30
N LEU A 275 -10.16 -2.05 15.20
CA LEU A 275 -10.16 -0.64 15.58
C LEU A 275 -9.31 -0.48 16.81
N SER A 276 -8.13 0.09 16.63
CA SER A 276 -7.26 0.44 17.73
C SER A 276 -7.76 1.71 18.42
N SER A 277 -7.77 1.71 19.74
CA SER A 277 -8.10 2.87 20.56
C SER A 277 -7.19 2.86 21.78
N GLU A 278 -6.79 4.03 22.22
CA GLU A 278 -6.21 4.21 23.54
C GLU A 278 -7.23 3.80 24.63
N GLU A 279 -6.72 3.51 25.82
CA GLU A 279 -7.56 3.41 27.01
C GLU A 279 -8.17 4.78 27.32
N ILE A 280 -9.36 4.79 27.92
CA ILE A 280 -9.98 6.04 28.34
C ILE A 280 -9.18 6.59 29.54
N PRO A 281 -8.55 7.78 29.44
CA PRO A 281 -7.84 8.36 30.58
C PRO A 281 -8.78 8.58 31.77
N GLU A 282 -8.32 8.39 33.00
CA GLU A 282 -9.17 8.61 34.20
C GLU A 282 -9.62 10.08 34.35
N ASP A 283 -8.86 11.00 33.77
CA ASP A 283 -9.10 12.44 33.77
C ASP A 283 -9.62 12.98 32.44
N TRP A 284 -10.12 12.10 31.57
CA TRP A 284 -10.57 12.44 30.22
C TRP A 284 -11.58 13.60 30.18
N ASP A 285 -12.35 13.80 31.26
CA ASP A 285 -13.35 14.86 31.38
C ASP A 285 -13.06 15.92 32.47
N LYS A 286 -11.90 15.91 33.11
CA LYS A 286 -11.58 16.88 34.18
C LYS A 286 -11.25 18.27 33.66
N MET A 287 -10.58 18.36 32.51
CA MET A 287 -10.20 19.64 31.90
C MET A 287 -11.34 20.25 31.07
N PRO A 288 -11.32 21.57 30.80
CA PRO A 288 -12.32 22.23 29.94
C PRO A 288 -12.43 21.59 28.55
N VAL A 289 -11.29 21.19 27.97
CA VAL A 289 -11.24 20.37 26.76
C VAL A 289 -11.24 18.89 27.14
N LYS A 290 -12.27 18.16 26.70
CA LYS A 290 -12.41 16.71 26.93
C LYS A 290 -11.49 15.90 26.01
N VAL A 291 -10.86 14.87 26.54
CA VAL A 291 -10.01 13.95 25.78
C VAL A 291 -10.86 12.76 25.32
N LEU A 292 -10.92 12.56 24.01
CA LEU A 292 -11.61 11.44 23.40
C LEU A 292 -10.59 10.42 22.89
N VAL A 293 -10.99 9.16 22.95
CA VAL A 293 -10.32 7.99 22.39
C VAL A 293 -11.36 7.18 21.63
N GLY A 294 -10.95 6.25 20.77
CA GLY A 294 -11.89 5.43 19.97
C GLY A 294 -12.99 4.76 20.81
N LYS A 295 -12.66 4.32 22.04
CA LYS A 295 -13.58 3.67 22.99
C LYS A 295 -14.70 4.59 23.51
N ASN A 296 -14.44 5.89 23.71
CA ASN A 296 -15.47 6.82 24.22
C ASN A 296 -16.04 7.74 23.13
N PHE A 297 -15.39 7.85 21.96
CA PHE A 297 -15.71 8.83 20.93
C PHE A 297 -17.18 8.82 20.54
N ASN A 298 -17.71 7.67 20.08
CA ASN A 298 -19.09 7.59 19.59
C ASN A 298 -20.11 7.94 20.67
N ARG A 299 -19.87 7.51 21.92
CA ARG A 299 -20.77 7.76 23.06
C ARG A 299 -20.90 9.25 23.36
N ILE A 300 -19.79 9.98 23.27
CA ILE A 300 -19.76 11.43 23.57
C ILE A 300 -20.27 12.22 22.38
N VAL A 301 -19.72 11.95 21.19
CA VAL A 301 -19.90 12.77 19.99
C VAL A 301 -21.31 12.65 19.41
N PHE A 302 -21.95 11.49 19.52
CA PHE A 302 -23.33 11.28 19.03
C PHE A 302 -24.37 11.37 20.14
N ASN A 303 -24.04 12.01 21.26
CA ASN A 303 -25.02 12.33 22.29
C ASN A 303 -26.03 13.36 21.74
N LYS A 304 -27.32 13.00 21.77
CA LYS A 304 -28.40 13.83 21.20
C LYS A 304 -28.64 15.13 21.97
N THR A 305 -28.19 15.27 23.22
CA THR A 305 -28.49 16.42 24.08
C THR A 305 -27.40 17.49 24.07
N THR A 306 -26.23 17.20 23.51
CA THR A 306 -25.05 18.08 23.58
C THR A 306 -24.46 18.29 22.20
N THR A 307 -24.06 19.52 21.90
CA THR A 307 -23.29 19.82 20.69
C THR A 307 -21.81 19.62 20.99
N VAL A 308 -21.12 18.76 20.24
CA VAL A 308 -19.70 18.46 20.48
C VAL A 308 -18.84 19.03 19.37
N PHE A 309 -17.84 19.83 19.70
CA PHE A 309 -16.84 20.34 18.76
C PHE A 309 -15.50 19.68 19.02
N VAL A 310 -15.03 18.89 18.04
CA VAL A 310 -13.85 18.02 18.20
C VAL A 310 -12.70 18.48 17.31
N MET A 311 -11.52 18.64 17.89
CA MET A 311 -10.24 18.74 17.18
C MET A 311 -9.64 17.34 16.98
N PHE A 312 -9.33 17.01 15.74
CA PHE A 312 -8.65 15.78 15.36
C PHE A 312 -7.19 16.10 15.05
N TYR A 313 -6.25 15.57 15.83
CA TYR A 313 -4.86 16.02 15.82
C TYR A 313 -3.85 14.87 15.82
N ALA A 314 -2.58 15.21 15.56
CA ALA A 314 -1.42 14.35 15.76
C ALA A 314 -0.44 15.03 16.74
N PRO A 315 0.01 14.38 17.83
CA PRO A 315 0.78 15.03 18.90
C PRO A 315 2.09 15.69 18.46
N TRP A 316 2.76 15.12 17.46
CA TRP A 316 4.04 15.61 16.95
C TRP A 316 3.91 16.68 15.85
N SER A 317 2.71 16.86 15.27
CA SER A 317 2.50 17.80 14.17
C SER A 317 2.74 19.23 14.62
N TYR A 318 3.60 19.96 13.91
CA TYR A 318 3.93 21.36 14.19
C TYR A 318 2.67 22.25 14.17
N ASP A 319 1.81 22.08 13.18
CA ASP A 319 0.56 22.84 13.05
C ASP A 319 -0.43 22.51 14.16
N CYS A 320 -0.51 21.22 14.57
CA CYS A 320 -1.36 20.81 15.70
C CYS A 320 -0.87 21.42 17.01
N ARG A 321 0.44 21.37 17.29
CA ARG A 321 1.03 21.92 18.53
C ARG A 321 0.82 23.42 18.67
N LYS A 322 0.82 24.18 17.57
CA LYS A 322 0.46 25.61 17.59
C LYS A 322 -0.99 25.87 17.96
N LEU A 323 -1.90 24.96 17.59
CA LEU A 323 -3.33 25.09 17.83
C LEU A 323 -3.76 24.59 19.21
N LEU A 324 -3.04 23.64 19.82
CA LEU A 324 -3.40 23.09 21.14
C LEU A 324 -3.65 24.18 22.21
N PRO A 325 -2.77 25.18 22.41
CA PRO A 325 -3.02 26.24 23.40
C PRO A 325 -4.25 27.12 23.07
N ILE A 326 -4.54 27.31 21.77
CA ILE A 326 -5.71 28.07 21.32
C ILE A 326 -6.98 27.25 21.58
N TRP A 327 -6.91 25.95 21.36
CA TRP A 327 -8.00 25.01 21.60
C TRP A 327 -8.32 24.87 23.10
N ASP A 328 -7.29 24.84 23.94
CA ASP A 328 -7.47 24.83 25.40
C ASP A 328 -8.17 26.11 25.90
N LYS A 329 -7.77 27.28 25.39
CA LYS A 329 -8.49 28.55 25.65
C LYS A 329 -9.94 28.53 25.17
N LEU A 330 -10.22 27.93 24.02
CA LEU A 330 -11.60 27.76 23.55
C LEU A 330 -12.40 26.89 24.53
N GLY A 331 -11.80 25.81 25.05
CA GLY A 331 -12.40 24.98 26.08
C GLY A 331 -12.78 25.79 27.33
N GLU A 332 -11.85 26.59 27.84
CA GLU A 332 -12.08 27.47 29.01
C GLU A 332 -13.27 28.42 28.80
N GLN A 333 -13.38 29.04 27.63
CA GLN A 333 -14.50 29.96 27.33
C GLN A 333 -15.87 29.28 27.32
N TYR A 334 -15.91 27.98 27.03
CA TYR A 334 -17.16 27.21 26.93
C TYR A 334 -17.41 26.30 28.14
N GLU A 335 -16.54 26.30 29.15
CA GLU A 335 -16.62 25.40 30.30
C GLU A 335 -17.94 25.51 31.09
N SER A 336 -18.51 26.71 31.17
CA SER A 336 -19.79 26.97 31.85
C SER A 336 -21.02 26.48 31.06
N ARG A 337 -20.86 26.16 29.77
CA ARG A 337 -21.96 25.77 28.88
C ARG A 337 -22.18 24.26 28.94
N LYS A 338 -23.33 23.83 29.48
CA LYS A 338 -23.67 22.40 29.58
C LYS A 338 -24.15 21.78 28.26
N ASP A 339 -24.54 22.61 27.30
CA ASP A 339 -25.02 22.22 25.97
C ASP A 339 -23.88 22.07 24.95
N ILE A 340 -22.66 22.51 25.26
CA ILE A 340 -21.48 22.38 24.38
C ILE A 340 -20.34 21.65 25.06
N ILE A 341 -19.71 20.74 24.30
CA ILE A 341 -18.48 20.06 24.68
C ILE A 341 -17.39 20.43 23.69
N ILE A 342 -16.29 21.01 24.19
CA ILE A 342 -15.05 21.15 23.42
C ILE A 342 -14.18 19.92 23.70
N ALA A 343 -13.73 19.25 22.66
CA ALA A 343 -13.00 17.99 22.79
C ALA A 343 -11.82 17.88 21.82
N LYS A 344 -10.89 16.97 22.10
CA LYS A 344 -9.78 16.62 21.21
C LYS A 344 -9.57 15.10 21.16
N ILE A 345 -9.13 14.60 20.02
CA ILE A 345 -8.76 13.20 19.82
C ILE A 345 -7.48 13.09 18.98
N ASP A 346 -6.56 12.26 19.45
CA ASP A 346 -5.40 11.86 18.66
C ASP A 346 -5.82 10.83 17.61
N VAL A 347 -5.85 11.23 16.34
CA VAL A 347 -6.23 10.34 15.22
C VAL A 347 -5.13 9.39 14.79
N THR A 348 -3.92 9.56 15.31
CA THR A 348 -2.81 8.64 15.10
C THR A 348 -2.88 7.47 16.08
N ALA A 349 -3.46 7.73 17.26
CA ALA A 349 -3.65 6.77 18.34
C ALA A 349 -5.10 6.26 18.50
N ASN A 350 -6.04 6.65 17.63
CA ASN A 350 -7.42 6.16 17.68
C ASN A 350 -8.05 5.98 16.29
N ASP A 351 -8.58 4.79 16.01
CA ASP A 351 -9.35 4.50 14.80
C ASP A 351 -10.81 4.94 14.96
N ILE A 352 -11.29 5.80 14.06
CA ILE A 352 -12.63 6.39 14.12
C ILE A 352 -13.34 6.15 12.78
N LEU A 353 -14.31 5.23 12.76
CA LEU A 353 -15.07 4.89 11.53
C LEU A 353 -16.30 5.76 11.28
N SER A 354 -16.81 6.39 12.33
CA SER A 354 -18.07 7.13 12.29
C SER A 354 -17.95 8.50 11.61
N VAL A 355 -16.73 8.88 11.23
CA VAL A 355 -16.38 10.20 10.73
C VAL A 355 -15.40 10.04 9.57
N GLY A 356 -15.61 10.75 8.46
CA GLY A 356 -14.60 10.82 7.40
C GLY A 356 -13.34 11.50 7.93
N LEU A 357 -12.21 10.84 7.88
CA LEU A 357 -10.92 11.43 8.27
C LEU A 357 -10.45 12.41 7.19
N ASP A 358 -9.81 13.49 7.64
CA ASP A 358 -9.19 14.49 6.78
C ASP A 358 -7.73 14.70 7.25
N ARG A 359 -6.96 15.52 6.53
CA ARG A 359 -5.62 15.88 6.94
C ARG A 359 -5.66 16.67 8.25
N TYR A 360 -5.00 16.16 9.29
CA TYR A 360 -4.89 16.86 10.57
C TYR A 360 -4.01 18.12 10.47
N PRO A 361 -4.26 19.16 11.29
CA PRO A 361 -5.41 19.29 12.17
C PRO A 361 -6.69 19.56 11.37
N PHE A 362 -7.78 18.87 11.72
CA PHE A 362 -9.11 19.18 11.20
C PHE A 362 -10.13 19.20 12.35
N PHE A 363 -11.27 19.83 12.10
CA PHE A 363 -12.29 20.08 13.12
C PHE A 363 -13.66 19.62 12.62
N ARG A 364 -14.46 19.04 13.50
CA ARG A 364 -15.87 18.74 13.18
C ARG A 364 -16.79 19.08 14.35
N LEU A 365 -17.90 19.72 14.00
CA LEU A 365 -19.01 20.01 14.90
C LEU A 365 -20.08 18.93 14.73
N PHE A 366 -20.57 18.43 15.86
CA PHE A 366 -21.62 17.43 15.95
C PHE A 366 -22.78 18.05 16.73
N PRO A 367 -23.78 18.64 16.04
CA PRO A 367 -24.87 19.35 16.69
C PRO A 367 -25.77 18.43 17.50
N ALA A 368 -26.31 18.95 18.60
CA ALA A 368 -27.39 18.30 19.34
C ALA A 368 -28.64 18.12 18.44
N GLY A 369 -29.43 17.08 18.71
CA GLY A 369 -30.70 16.83 18.03
C GLY A 369 -30.77 15.55 17.19
N PRO A 370 -31.98 15.19 16.73
CA PRO A 370 -32.26 13.88 16.11
C PRO A 370 -31.70 13.69 14.69
N GLY A 371 -31.16 14.76 14.08
CA GLY A 371 -30.77 14.79 12.66
C GLY A 371 -29.33 14.34 12.34
N TYR A 372 -28.43 14.25 13.32
CA TYR A 372 -27.05 13.82 13.10
C TYR A 372 -26.91 12.30 13.26
N GLN A 373 -27.71 11.55 12.49
CA GLN A 373 -27.46 10.14 12.23
C GLN A 373 -26.31 10.06 11.22
N VAL A 374 -25.30 9.23 11.49
CA VAL A 374 -24.27 8.87 10.50
C VAL A 374 -25.00 8.57 9.20
N ARG A 375 -24.81 9.41 8.17
CA ARG A 375 -25.11 8.98 6.81
C ARG A 375 -24.26 7.74 6.62
N LYS A 376 -24.85 6.55 6.73
CA LYS A 376 -24.30 5.32 6.17
C LYS A 376 -24.20 5.56 4.66
N LYS A 377 -23.18 6.31 4.23
CA LYS A 377 -22.54 6.04 2.95
C LYS A 377 -21.72 4.78 3.17
N LEU A 378 -22.41 3.63 3.31
CA LEU A 378 -21.91 2.50 2.55
C LEU A 378 -21.98 2.98 1.10
N ASN A 379 -20.84 3.06 0.42
CA ASN A 379 -20.81 3.23 -1.01
C ASN A 379 -21.44 1.98 -1.65
N SER A 380 -22.77 1.93 -1.69
CA SER A 380 -23.55 1.16 -2.67
C SER A 380 -23.67 1.95 -3.98
N LYS A 381 -22.53 2.42 -4.47
CA LYS A 381 -22.34 2.88 -5.85
C LYS A 381 -21.01 2.34 -6.37
N ILE A 382 -20.96 1.03 -6.51
CA ILE A 382 -20.45 0.44 -7.74
C ILE A 382 -21.71 -0.11 -8.41
N LEU A 383 -22.30 0.75 -9.24
CA LEU A 383 -23.39 0.43 -10.14
C LEU A 383 -22.72 0.31 -11.50
N LEU A 384 -22.70 -0.93 -12.01
CA LEU A 384 -22.29 -1.40 -13.34
C LEU A 384 -20.81 -1.21 -13.73
#